data_AF-A0A923VT99-F1
#
_entry.id   AF-A0A923VT99-F1
#
_cell.length_a   1.000
_cell.length_b   1.000
_cell.length_c   1.000
_cell.angle_alpha   90.00
_cell.angle_beta   90.00
_cell.angle_gamma   90.00
#
_symmetry.space_group_name_H-M   'P 1'
#
loop_
_entity.id
_entity.type
_entity.pdbx_description
1 polymer ?
#
loop_
_entity_poly.entity_id
_entity_poly.type
_entity_poly.pdbx_seq_one_letter_code
_entity_poly.pdbx_strand_id
1 'polypeptide(L)' 'ISGTITVDGQELETRDGLGITDFKTLDFKATTDAKFLLMEIPMEQ' A
#
# COMPACT_ATOMS: atom_id res chain seq x y z
N ILE A 1 -9.71 8.57 -2.44
CA ILE A 1 -9.08 7.24 -2.46
C ILE A 1 -10.15 6.32 -1.91
N SER A 2 -10.89 5.64 -2.79
CA SER A 2 -12.03 4.78 -2.43
C SER A 2 -11.69 3.34 -2.82
N GLY A 3 -11.98 2.33 -1.99
CA GLY A 3 -11.55 0.93 -2.14
C GLY A 3 -10.71 0.40 -0.97
N THR A 4 -10.84 -0.91 -0.74
CA THR A 4 -10.09 -1.70 0.26
C THR A 4 -8.99 -2.49 -0.45
N ILE A 5 -7.76 -2.41 0.06
CA ILE A 5 -6.62 -3.16 -0.45
C ILE A 5 -5.92 -3.89 0.69
N THR A 6 -5.39 -5.07 0.43
CA THR A 6 -4.51 -5.78 1.36
C THR A 6 -3.08 -5.65 0.85
N VAL A 7 -2.19 -5.12 1.69
CA VAL A 7 -0.77 -4.93 1.40
C VAL A 7 0.02 -5.70 2.44
N ASP A 8 0.81 -6.69 2.02
CA ASP A 8 1.63 -7.54 2.91
C ASP A 8 0.84 -8.19 4.08
N GLY A 9 -0.43 -8.53 3.80
CA GLY A 9 -1.37 -9.09 4.79
C GLY A 9 -2.10 -8.06 5.66
N GLN A 10 -1.77 -6.77 5.54
CA GLN A 10 -2.47 -5.67 6.23
C GLN A 10 -3.55 -5.07 5.34
N GLU A 11 -4.79 -5.08 5.81
CA GLU A 11 -5.91 -4.42 5.13
C GLU A 11 -5.86 -2.91 5.35
N LEU A 12 -5.95 -2.16 4.26
CA LEU A 12 -5.97 -0.71 4.22
C LEU A 12 -7.27 -0.23 3.59
N GLU A 13 -7.87 0.73 4.27
CA GLU A 13 -9.11 1.36 3.85
C GLU A 13 -8.86 2.70 3.18
N THR A 14 -9.97 3.28 2.75
CA THR A 14 -10.05 4.54 2.06
C THR A 14 -9.61 5.71 2.92
N ARG A 15 -8.58 6.44 2.47
CA ARG A 15 -7.90 7.55 3.18
C ARG A 15 -6.83 7.13 4.18
N ASP A 16 -6.52 5.84 4.30
CA ASP A 16 -5.34 5.42 5.06
C ASP A 16 -4.07 5.52 4.22
N GLY A 17 -2.98 5.88 4.87
CA GLY A 17 -1.64 5.89 4.30
C GLY A 17 -0.79 4.83 4.99
N LEU A 18 -0.24 3.89 4.24
CA LEU A 18 0.74 2.92 4.72
C LEU A 18 2.14 3.34 4.26
N GLY A 19 3.03 3.60 5.21
CA GLY A 19 4.45 3.73 4.93
C GLY A 19 5.16 2.43 5.30
N ILE A 20 5.65 1.69 4.30
CA ILE A 20 6.49 0.52 4.52
C ILE A 20 7.93 0.90 4.20
N THR A 21 8.84 0.54 5.09
CA THR A 21 10.28 0.71 4.92
C THR A 21 10.95 -0.64 5.14
N ASP A 22 12.05 -0.93 4.44
CA ASP A 22 12.79 -2.21 4.55
C ASP A 22 12.03 -3.46 4.05
N PHE A 23 11.31 -3.31 2.93
CA PHE A 23 10.63 -4.42 2.25
C PHE A 23 11.36 -4.80 0.96
N LYS A 24 11.54 -6.11 0.71
CA LYS A 24 12.12 -6.63 -0.54
C LYS A 24 11.10 -6.88 -1.65
N THR A 25 9.89 -7.29 -1.26
CA THR A 25 8.80 -7.62 -2.18
C THR A 25 7.52 -7.17 -1.52
N LEU A 26 6.62 -6.59 -2.30
CA LEU A 26 5.36 -6.07 -1.79
C LEU A 26 4.19 -6.62 -2.59
N ASP A 27 3.37 -7.43 -1.93
CA ASP A 27 2.19 -8.05 -2.52
C ASP A 27 0.96 -7.17 -2.26
N PHE A 28 0.30 -6.77 -3.36
CA PHE A 28 -0.92 -5.98 -3.33
C PHE A 28 -2.10 -6.84 -3.79
N LYS A 29 -3.14 -6.91 -2.96
CA LYS A 29 -4.40 -7.58 -3.29
C LYS A 29 -5.57 -6.63 -3.16
N ALA A 30 -6.15 -6.22 -4.28
CA ALA A 30 -7.36 -5.42 -4.28
C ALA A 30 -8.59 -6.33 -4.12
N THR A 31 -9.34 -6.18 -3.03
CA THR A 31 -10.61 -6.88 -2.81
C THR A 31 -11.79 -6.18 -3.49
N THR A 32 -11.65 -4.89 -3.79
CA THR A 32 -12.65 -4.04 -4.44
C THR A 32 -11.99 -3.11 -5.47
N ASP A 33 -12.78 -2.36 -6.24
CA ASP A 33 -12.25 -1.32 -7.13
C ASP A 33 -11.56 -0.23 -6.29
N ALA A 34 -10.23 -0.21 -6.32
CA ALA A 34 -9.41 0.58 -5.43
C ALA A 34 -8.43 1.48 -6.20
N LYS A 35 -8.36 2.75 -5.80
CA LYS A 35 -7.38 3.72 -6.30
C LYS A 35 -6.44 4.14 -5.20
N PHE A 36 -5.19 3.72 -5.25
CA PHE A 36 -4.12 4.10 -4.31
C PHE A 36 -2.97 4.78 -5.05
N LEU A 37 -2.14 5.53 -4.30
CA LEU A 37 -0.94 6.20 -4.80
C LEU A 37 0.27 5.52 -4.18
N LEU A 38 1.11 4.92 -5.02
CA LEU A 38 2.40 4.40 -4.63
C LEU A 38 3.44 5.50 -4.78
N MET A 39 4.17 5.79 -3.71
CA MET A 39 5.30 6.71 -3.72
C MET A 39 6.52 5.95 -3.23
N GLU A 40 7.45 5.63 -4.13
CA GLU A 40 8.76 5.15 -3.70
C GLU A 40 9.57 6.36 -3.22
N ILE A 41 9.97 6.35 -1.96
CA ILE A 41 10.92 7.31 -1.42
C ILE A 41 12.21 6.52 -1.20
N PRO A 42 13.28 6.76 -1.98
CA PRO A 42 14.57 6.15 -1.69
C PRO A 42 15.04 6.65 -0.32
N MET A 43 15.12 5.76 0.67
CA MET A 43 15.61 6.08 2.02
C MET A 43 17.10 5.74 2.22
N GLU A 44 17.86 5.51 1.14
CA GLU A 44 19.31 5.32 1.23
C GLU A 44 20.08 6.64 1.05
N GLN A 45 21.13 6.79 1.87
CA GLN A 45 22.10 7.89 1.91
C GLN A 45 22.90 8.07 0.62
#